data_AF-E0NXL0-F1
#
_entry.id   AF-E0NXL0-F1
#
_cell.length_a   1.000
_cell.length_b   1.000
_cell.length_c   1.000
_cell.angle_alpha   90.00
_cell.angle_beta   90.00
_cell.angle_gamma   90.00
#
_symmetry.space_group_name_H-M   'P 1'
#
loop_
_entity.id
_entity.type
_entity.pdbx_description
1 polymer ?
#
loop_
_entity_poly.entity_id
_entity_poly.type
_entity_poly.pdbx_seq_one_letter_code
_entity_poly.pdbx_strand_id
1 'polypeptide(L)'
;MKELSKNARQLLFAIREGDKGDIGAHELGMTHDEFIDAGEELMRESLLDHWRLTESGMVDIMGVKLQSPSLTARGEDVFKELRKD
;
A
#
# COMPACT_ATOMS: atom_id res chain seq x y z
N MET A 1 6.71 3.38 -17.70
CA MET A 1 6.66 2.97 -16.29
C MET A 1 6.77 1.45 -16.27
N LYS A 2 7.49 0.84 -15.31
CA LYS A 2 7.34 -0.61 -15.14
C LYS A 2 5.90 -0.88 -14.70
N GLU A 3 5.37 -2.00 -15.15
CA GLU A 3 4.05 -2.44 -14.78
C GLU A 3 4.04 -2.79 -13.28
N LEU A 4 3.18 -2.13 -12.49
CA LEU A 4 3.06 -2.42 -11.07
C LEU A 4 2.59 -3.86 -10.86
N SER A 5 3.18 -4.54 -9.88
CA SER A 5 2.72 -5.86 -9.45
C SER A 5 1.26 -5.84 -9.00
N LYS A 6 0.61 -7.00 -9.00
CA LYS A 6 -0.78 -7.14 -8.54
C LYS A 6 -0.95 -6.60 -7.12
N ASN A 7 0.00 -6.91 -6.23
CA ASN A 7 -0.07 -6.52 -4.83
C ASN A 7 0.19 -5.02 -4.67
N ALA A 8 1.15 -4.44 -5.39
CA ALA A 8 1.38 -2.99 -5.40
C ALA A 8 0.16 -2.21 -5.93
N ARG A 9 -0.51 -2.70 -6.98
CA ARG A 9 -1.78 -2.11 -7.43
C ARG A 9 -2.82 -2.17 -6.34
N GLN A 10 -3.08 -3.35 -5.78
CA GLN A 10 -4.10 -3.50 -4.75
C GLN A 10 -3.84 -2.58 -3.53
N LEU A 11 -2.58 -2.45 -3.11
CA LEU A 11 -2.19 -1.50 -2.07
C LEU A 11 -2.42 -0.04 -2.48
N LEU A 12 -2.06 0.35 -3.71
CA LEU A 12 -2.30 1.69 -4.25
C LEU A 12 -3.80 2.06 -4.29
N PHE A 13 -4.66 1.12 -4.69
CA PHE A 13 -6.11 1.29 -4.62
C PHE A 13 -6.59 1.44 -3.17
N ALA A 14 -6.12 0.58 -2.25
CA ALA A 14 -6.48 0.65 -0.84
C ALA A 14 -6.09 1.98 -0.19
N ILE A 15 -4.93 2.55 -0.52
CA ILE A 15 -4.49 3.86 -0.02
C ILE A 15 -5.42 4.97 -0.51
N ARG A 16 -5.85 4.90 -1.77
CA ARG A 16 -6.64 5.97 -2.37
C ARG A 16 -8.12 5.95 -1.98
N GLU A 17 -8.68 4.76 -1.93
CA GLU A 17 -10.10 4.50 -1.64
C GLU A 17 -10.36 4.34 -0.14
N GLY A 18 -9.33 4.00 0.63
CA GLY A 18 -9.38 3.87 2.08
C GLY A 18 -9.55 5.20 2.79
N ASP A 19 -10.09 5.13 3.99
CA ASP A 19 -10.53 6.28 4.78
C ASP A 19 -9.36 6.92 5.56
N LYS A 20 -8.26 7.31 4.88
CA LYS A 20 -7.01 7.88 5.45
C LYS A 20 -6.41 7.17 6.69
N GLY A 21 -6.92 6.00 7.04
CA GLY A 21 -6.58 5.23 8.20
C GLY A 21 -5.41 4.31 7.92
N ASP A 22 -5.08 3.49 8.91
CA ASP A 22 -4.04 2.49 8.76
C ASP A 22 -4.53 1.35 7.86
N ILE A 23 -3.63 0.80 7.04
CA ILE A 23 -3.92 -0.31 6.13
C ILE A 23 -3.08 -1.50 6.53
N GLY A 24 -3.72 -2.62 6.88
CA GLY A 24 -3.06 -3.86 7.25
C GLY A 24 -2.91 -4.85 6.10
N ALA A 25 -1.85 -5.65 6.14
CA ALA A 25 -1.65 -6.75 5.19
C ALA A 25 -2.85 -7.72 5.15
N HIS A 26 -3.42 -8.02 6.32
CA HIS A 26 -4.57 -8.92 6.45
C HIS A 26 -5.84 -8.38 5.75
N GLU A 27 -6.07 -7.06 5.79
CA GLU A 27 -7.23 -6.42 5.15
C GLU A 27 -7.15 -6.54 3.63
N LEU A 28 -5.94 -6.68 3.09
CA LEU A 28 -5.68 -6.91 1.68
C LEU A 28 -5.51 -8.40 1.34
N GLY A 29 -5.66 -9.31 2.30
CA GLY A 29 -5.42 -10.74 2.09
C GLY A 29 -3.98 -11.07 1.69
N MET A 30 -3.02 -10.21 2.04
CA MET A 30 -1.60 -10.37 1.77
C MET A 30 -0.89 -11.01 2.95
N THR A 31 0.16 -11.78 2.65
CA THR A 31 1.17 -12.13 3.65
C THR A 31 1.97 -10.89 4.07
N HIS A 32 2.74 -11.01 5.16
CA HIS A 32 3.62 -9.93 5.60
C HIS A 32 4.59 -9.53 4.48
N ASP A 33 5.32 -10.50 3.92
CA ASP A 33 6.33 -10.25 2.88
C ASP A 33 5.72 -9.59 1.63
N GLU A 34 4.56 -10.08 1.17
CA GLU A 34 3.86 -9.49 0.03
C GLU A 34 3.45 -8.03 0.26
N PHE A 35 3.07 -7.69 1.48
CA PHE A 35 2.69 -6.32 1.84
C PHE A 35 3.90 -5.39 1.90
N ILE A 36 5.03 -5.87 2.43
CA ILE A 36 6.30 -5.13 2.42
C ILE A 36 6.78 -4.91 0.99
N ASP A 37 6.83 -5.96 0.18
CA ASP A 37 7.26 -5.90 -1.22
C ASP A 37 6.41 -4.92 -2.03
N ALA A 38 5.09 -4.96 -1.85
CA ALA A 38 4.16 -4.03 -2.49
C ALA A 38 4.45 -2.58 -2.09
N GLY A 39 4.69 -2.34 -0.82
CA GLY A 39 5.06 -1.03 -0.29
C GLY A 39 6.38 -0.49 -0.82
N GLU A 40 7.42 -1.32 -0.79
CA GLU A 40 8.73 -0.99 -1.32
C GLU A 40 8.68 -0.69 -2.82
N GLU A 41 7.87 -1.42 -3.58
CA GLU A 41 7.65 -1.15 -5.00
C GLU A 41 7.02 0.24 -5.22
N LEU A 42 5.96 0.58 -4.47
CA LEU A 42 5.33 1.89 -4.55
C LEU A 42 6.28 3.02 -4.13
N MET A 43 7.12 2.81 -3.11
CA MET A 43 8.16 3.76 -2.71
C MET A 43 9.23 3.93 -3.79
N ARG A 44 9.71 2.82 -4.38
CA ARG A 44 10.71 2.82 -5.45
C ARG A 44 10.22 3.57 -6.69
N GLU A 45 8.93 3.45 -7.01
CA GLU A 45 8.29 4.19 -8.11
C GLU A 45 7.86 5.62 -7.71
N SER A 46 8.16 6.06 -6.49
CA SER A 46 7.80 7.39 -5.96
C SER A 46 6.29 7.67 -5.95
N LEU A 47 5.49 6.64 -5.70
CA LEU A 47 4.02 6.70 -5.67
C LEU A 47 3.48 6.93 -4.26
N LEU A 48 4.26 6.58 -3.23
CA LEU A 48 3.97 6.80 -1.81
C LEU A 48 4.71 8.03 -1.29
N ASP A 49 4.01 8.85 -0.50
CA ASP A 49 4.59 10.03 0.17
C ASP A 49 5.48 9.63 1.36
N HIS A 50 5.02 8.64 2.12
CA HIS A 50 5.77 8.07 3.23
C HIS A 50 5.51 6.58 3.40
N TRP A 51 6.50 5.89 3.98
CA TRP A 51 6.40 4.51 4.40
C TRP A 51 6.59 4.42 5.90
N ARG A 52 5.47 4.31 6.64
CA ARG A 52 5.48 4.20 8.10
C ARG A 52 4.76 2.94 8.51
N LEU A 53 5.54 1.93 8.86
CA LEU A 53 5.01 0.68 9.36
C LEU A 53 4.83 0.73 10.86
N THR A 54 3.69 0.26 11.32
CA THR A 54 3.44 -0.05 12.72
C THR A 54 3.17 -1.54 12.84
N GLU A 55 3.83 -2.18 13.79
CA GLU A 55 3.48 -3.52 14.22
C GLU A 55 2.30 -3.38 15.18
N SER A 56 1.15 -3.94 14.81
CA SER A 56 -0.05 -3.90 15.63
C SER A 56 -0.49 -5.33 15.93
N GLY A 57 -0.37 -5.75 17.19
CA GLY A 57 -0.81 -7.06 17.64
C GLY A 57 -0.63 -7.30 19.14
N MET A 58 -1.66 -7.86 19.80
CA MET A 58 -1.42 -8.67 21.00
C MET A 58 -0.76 -9.96 20.53
N VAL A 59 0.37 -10.30 21.16
CA VAL A 59 1.28 -11.48 21.10
C VAL A 59 1.02 -12.63 20.10
N ASP A 60 -0.22 -12.93 19.73
CA ASP A 60 -0.62 -14.03 18.83
C ASP A 60 -1.06 -13.61 17.41
N ILE A 61 -1.31 -12.32 17.14
CA ILE A 61 -1.65 -11.80 15.80
C ILE A 61 -0.77 -10.58 15.51
N MET A 62 0.52 -10.81 15.23
CA MET A 62 1.40 -9.76 14.71
C MET A 62 1.00 -9.42 13.28
N GLY A 63 0.22 -8.35 13.10
CA GLY A 63 -0.09 -7.79 11.79
C GLY A 63 0.75 -6.54 11.52
N VAL A 64 1.38 -6.47 10.34
CA VAL A 64 1.97 -5.23 9.84
C VAL A 64 0.86 -4.30 9.34
N LYS A 65 0.93 -3.03 9.74
CA LYS A 65 0.05 -1.98 9.23
C LYS A 65 0.86 -0.82 8.69
N LEU A 66 0.43 -0.29 7.56
CA LEU A 66 0.91 0.96 7.00
C LEU A 66 0.09 2.11 7.60
N GLN A 67 0.75 3.00 8.32
CA GLN A 67 0.11 4.05 9.09
C GLN A 67 -0.23 5.26 8.25
N SER A 68 -1.52 5.63 8.23
CA SER A 68 -2.08 6.77 7.48
C SER A 68 -1.37 7.05 6.15
N PRO A 69 -1.29 6.08 5.23
CA PRO A 69 -0.57 6.27 3.99
C PRO A 69 -1.22 7.33 3.11
N SER A 70 -0.39 8.00 2.32
CA SER A 70 -0.84 8.91 1.29
C SER A 70 -0.02 8.73 0.01
N LEU A 71 -0.70 8.91 -1.12
CA LEU A 71 -0.05 8.91 -2.42
C LEU A 71 0.61 10.27 -2.69
N THR A 72 1.69 10.25 -3.47
CA THR A 72 2.22 11.47 -4.09
C THR A 72 1.29 11.92 -5.21
N ALA A 73 1.51 13.13 -5.75
CA ALA A 73 0.82 13.58 -6.97
C ALA A 73 0.98 12.59 -8.13
N ARG A 74 2.16 11.96 -8.25
CA ARG A 74 2.42 10.91 -9.25
C ARG A 74 1.62 9.65 -8.95
N GLY A 75 1.53 9.22 -7.68
CA GLY A 75 0.70 8.09 -7.27
C GLY A 75 -0.78 8.28 -7.60
N GLU A 76 -1.30 9.50 -7.40
CA GLU A 76 -2.68 9.87 -7.78
C GLU A 76 -2.92 9.77 -9.29
N ASP A 77 -1.96 10.18 -10.11
CA ASP A 77 -2.09 10.08 -11.56
C ASP A 77 -2.02 8.63 -12.05
N VAL A 78 -1.11 7.82 -11.49
CA VAL A 78 -1.03 6.38 -11.76
C VAL A 78 -2.33 5.66 -11.36
N PHE A 79 -2.93 6.02 -10.21
CA PHE A 79 -4.24 5.49 -9.82
C PHE A 79 -5.33 5.80 -10.86
N LYS A 80 -5.39 7.05 -11.36
CA LYS A 80 -6.37 7.44 -12.39
C LYS A 80 -6.15 6.73 -13.72
N GLU A 81 -4.90 6.45 -14.08
CA GLU A 81 -4.55 5.67 -15.27
C GLU A 81 -5.04 4.23 -15.12
N LEU A 82 -4.70 3.57 -14.01
CA LEU A 82 -5.07 2.17 -13.76
C LEU A 82 -6.57 1.94 -13.60
N ARG A 83 -7.34 2.94 -13.17
CA ARG A 83 -8.81 2.84 -13.06
C ARG A 83 -9.53 2.88 -14.42
N LYS A 84 -8.85 3.35 -15.48
CA LYS A 84 -9.44 3.44 -16.83
C LYS A 84 -9.25 2.17 -17.66
N ASP A 85 -8.36 1.28 -17.23
CA ASP A 85 -8.19 -0.07 -17.74
C ASP A 85 -9.20 -1.03 -17.11
#